data_AF-E9EM33-F1
#
_entry.id   AF-E9EM33-F1
#
_cell.length_a   1.000
_cell.length_b   1.000
_cell.length_c   1.000
_cell.angle_alpha   90.00
_cell.angle_beta   90.00
_cell.angle_gamma   90.00
#
_symmetry.space_group_name_H-M   'P 1'
#
loop_
_entity.id
_entity.type
_entity.pdbx_description
1 polymer ?
#
loop_
_entity_poly.entity_id
_entity_poly.type
_entity_poly.pdbx_seq_one_letter_code
_entity_poly.pdbx_strand_id
1 'polypeptide(L)'
;MDVPARVLTPWRIPEFFERFAGRQDLLNFAAQDKIPVSSTPKAPWSMDDNLAPCSYEAGILEQSELTHPENMWTRTVDPMKAPDEPAKFTIHFEKGIPVKVEIGDKVVTGSLEIFKALNEIGRVHGVGRIDIVESRFIGLKSRGCYDTPGLTIARLAHIDLEGLVMDSKVRSLCDRFVTYEWSQCLHNGKLFLCGLFGYASLVLKFLARHDFSPEREFLQHSLEFSQRQVDGKVHMMAFKGNA
;
A
#
# COMPACT_ATOMS: atom_id res chain seq x y z
N MET A 1 -14.69 -22.07 -20.03
CA MET A 1 -14.57 -22.78 -18.74
C MET A 1 -13.09 -22.85 -18.43
N ASP A 2 -12.61 -22.03 -17.50
CA ASP A 2 -11.26 -22.16 -16.99
C ASP A 2 -11.17 -23.49 -16.25
N VAL A 3 -10.22 -24.35 -16.62
CA VAL A 3 -9.89 -25.52 -15.80
C VAL A 3 -9.23 -24.97 -14.54
N PRO A 4 -9.75 -25.24 -13.33
CA PRO A 4 -9.20 -24.65 -12.11
C PRO A 4 -7.75 -25.08 -11.97
N ALA A 5 -6.84 -24.10 -11.95
CA ALA A 5 -5.44 -24.36 -11.63
C ALA A 5 -5.36 -25.06 -10.28
N ARG A 6 -4.57 -26.13 -10.20
CA ARG A 6 -4.30 -26.81 -8.94
C ARG A 6 -3.35 -25.92 -8.12
N VAL A 7 -3.79 -25.48 -6.95
CA VAL A 7 -3.00 -24.62 -6.06
C VAL A 7 -2.27 -25.49 -5.04
N LEU A 8 -0.94 -25.45 -5.04
CA LEU A 8 -0.10 -26.09 -4.04
C LEU A 8 0.31 -25.07 -2.97
N THR A 9 -0.08 -25.28 -1.72
CA THR A 9 0.25 -24.39 -0.59
C THR A 9 1.03 -25.16 0.49
N PRO A 10 2.37 -25.23 0.40
CA PRO A 10 3.19 -26.07 1.29
C PRO A 10 2.92 -25.87 2.78
N TRP A 11 2.75 -24.62 3.22
CA TRP A 11 2.43 -24.30 4.63
C TRP A 11 1.06 -24.78 5.13
N ARG A 12 0.24 -25.40 4.27
CA ARG A 12 -1.03 -26.07 4.64
C ARG A 12 -0.97 -27.59 4.52
N ILE A 13 0.18 -28.13 4.11
CA ILE A 13 0.41 -29.57 3.94
C ILE A 13 1.10 -30.08 5.22
N PRO A 14 0.51 -31.05 5.95
CA PRO A 14 1.07 -31.58 7.20
C PRO A 14 2.54 -32.00 7.07
N GLU A 15 2.86 -32.76 6.03
CA GLU A 15 4.24 -33.26 5.83
C GLU A 15 5.28 -32.13 5.70
N PHE A 16 4.87 -30.94 5.25
CA PHE A 16 5.76 -29.80 5.07
C PHE A 16 5.89 -28.98 6.36
N PHE A 17 4.78 -28.56 6.98
CA PHE A 17 4.87 -27.68 8.17
C PHE A 17 5.33 -28.44 9.41
N GLU A 18 5.14 -29.76 9.50
CA GLU A 18 5.70 -30.58 10.58
C GLU A 18 7.21 -30.78 10.42
N ARG A 19 7.69 -30.87 9.18
CA ARG A 19 9.12 -30.95 8.87
C ARG A 19 9.84 -29.63 9.11
N PHE A 20 9.18 -28.51 8.83
CA PHE A 20 9.73 -27.16 8.93
C PHE A 20 8.97 -26.34 9.98
N ALA A 21 9.13 -26.70 11.25
CA ALA A 21 8.42 -26.06 12.35
C ALA A 21 8.86 -24.60 12.58
N GLY A 22 10.06 -24.24 12.13
CA GLY A 22 10.54 -22.87 12.24
C GLY A 22 11.62 -22.47 11.23
N ARG A 23 12.04 -21.21 11.32
CA ARG A 23 13.07 -20.61 10.46
C ARG A 23 14.40 -21.38 10.52
N GLN A 24 14.76 -21.93 11.68
CA GLN A 24 16.02 -22.67 11.84
C GLN A 24 16.04 -23.95 11.00
N ASP A 25 14.92 -24.68 10.92
CA ASP A 25 14.81 -25.91 10.13
C ASP A 25 14.96 -25.62 8.64
N LEU A 26 14.37 -24.51 8.18
CA LEU A 26 14.53 -24.02 6.80
C LEU A 26 15.98 -23.65 6.49
N LEU A 27 16.68 -22.98 7.41
CA LEU A 27 18.08 -22.60 7.23
C LEU A 27 18.99 -23.84 7.20
N ASN A 28 18.75 -24.83 8.06
CA ASN A 28 19.49 -26.09 8.08
C ASN A 28 19.30 -26.86 6.77
N PHE A 29 18.05 -26.94 6.28
CA PHE A 29 17.73 -27.58 5.00
C PHE A 29 18.39 -26.85 3.83
N ALA A 30 18.33 -25.52 3.79
CA ALA A 30 19.00 -24.72 2.76
C ALA A 30 20.51 -24.93 2.78
N ALA A 31 21.14 -25.03 3.96
CA ALA A 31 22.57 -25.30 4.09
C ALA A 31 22.95 -26.71 3.60
N GLN A 32 22.15 -27.74 3.94
CA GLN A 32 22.35 -29.12 3.48
C GLN A 32 22.28 -29.21 1.96
N ASP A 33 21.28 -28.55 1.36
CA ASP A 33 21.02 -28.58 -0.08
C ASP A 33 21.79 -27.50 -0.86
N LYS A 34 22.69 -26.76 -0.20
CA LYS A 34 23.52 -25.69 -0.78
C LYS A 34 22.70 -24.60 -1.48
N ILE A 35 21.50 -24.33 -0.97
CA ILE A 35 20.64 -23.25 -1.44
C ILE A 35 21.21 -21.93 -0.87
N PRO A 36 21.62 -20.96 -1.72
CA PRO A 36 22.16 -19.70 -1.24
C PRO A 36 21.07 -18.90 -0.53
N VAL A 37 21.34 -18.47 0.71
CA VAL A 37 20.41 -17.67 1.51
C VAL A 37 21.06 -16.34 1.85
N SER A 38 20.39 -15.23 1.50
CA SER A 38 20.78 -13.86 1.90
C SER A 38 20.36 -13.52 3.34
N SER A 39 19.52 -14.38 3.92
CA SER A 39 18.91 -14.21 5.24
C SER A 39 19.98 -14.33 6.33
N THR A 40 20.40 -13.19 6.88
CA THR A 40 21.26 -13.18 8.08
C THR A 40 20.40 -13.28 9.34
N PRO A 41 20.92 -13.79 10.46
CA PRO A 41 20.21 -13.82 11.75
C PRO A 41 19.83 -12.44 12.32
N LYS A 42 20.17 -11.34 11.64
CA LYS A 42 20.25 -9.99 12.22
C LYS A 42 18.99 -9.13 12.08
N ALA A 43 18.04 -9.48 11.24
CA ALA A 43 16.76 -8.75 11.18
C ALA A 43 15.73 -9.46 12.07
N PRO A 44 15.40 -8.93 13.26
CA PRO A 44 14.45 -9.53 14.19
C PRO A 44 12.99 -9.25 13.81
N TRP A 45 12.71 -8.95 12.54
CA TRP A 45 11.37 -8.74 11.99
C TRP A 45 11.29 -9.27 10.55
N SER A 46 10.07 -9.56 10.11
CA SER A 46 9.70 -9.81 8.72
C SER A 46 9.47 -8.49 8.00
N MET A 47 9.79 -8.43 6.70
CA MET A 47 9.65 -7.23 5.88
C MET A 47 9.02 -7.57 4.53
N ASP A 48 7.95 -6.87 4.16
CA ASP A 48 7.42 -6.86 2.79
C ASP A 48 7.65 -5.47 2.20
N ASP A 49 8.37 -5.41 1.07
CA ASP A 49 8.79 -4.15 0.46
C ASP A 49 8.41 -4.13 -1.02
N ASN A 50 7.55 -3.18 -1.39
CA ASN A 50 7.13 -2.96 -2.77
C ASN A 50 7.07 -1.46 -3.06
N LEU A 51 6.77 -1.02 -4.29
CA LEU A 51 6.85 0.40 -4.63
C LEU A 51 6.07 1.33 -3.68
N ALA A 52 4.93 0.88 -3.13
CA ALA A 52 4.04 1.68 -2.31
C ALA A 52 4.40 1.61 -0.80
N PRO A 53 3.97 0.62 0.00
CA PRO A 53 4.44 0.45 1.36
C PRO A 53 5.76 -0.34 1.47
N CYS A 54 6.46 -0.11 2.58
CA CYS A 54 7.21 -1.18 3.26
C CYS A 54 6.53 -1.51 4.58
N SER A 55 6.32 -2.79 4.88
CA SER A 55 5.79 -3.26 6.16
C SER A 55 6.87 -3.96 6.98
N TYR A 56 6.71 -3.90 8.31
CA TYR A 56 7.55 -4.59 9.27
C TYR A 56 6.65 -5.25 10.33
N GLU A 57 6.87 -6.54 10.57
CA GLU A 57 6.08 -7.32 11.53
C GLU A 57 6.90 -8.47 12.14
N ALA A 58 6.28 -9.22 13.05
CA ALA A 58 6.87 -10.37 13.72
C ALA A 58 8.08 -10.06 14.62
N GLY A 59 8.56 -11.07 15.33
CA GLY A 59 9.73 -10.99 16.21
C GLY A 59 9.56 -9.95 17.32
N ILE A 60 10.46 -8.97 17.44
CA ILE A 60 10.38 -7.97 18.53
C ILE A 60 9.09 -7.13 18.47
N LEU A 61 8.50 -6.97 17.28
CA LEU A 61 7.29 -6.17 17.08
C LEU A 61 6.03 -6.87 17.59
N GLU A 62 6.06 -8.18 17.86
CA GLU A 62 4.91 -8.88 18.46
C GLU A 62 4.64 -8.43 19.90
N GLN A 63 5.67 -7.92 20.59
CA GLN A 63 5.56 -7.33 21.93
C GLN A 63 5.08 -5.88 21.81
N SER A 64 3.76 -5.69 21.86
CA SER A 64 3.09 -4.39 21.66
C SER A 64 3.56 -3.26 22.60
N GLU A 65 4.06 -3.63 23.76
CA GLU A 65 4.60 -2.75 24.80
C GLU A 65 6.01 -2.23 24.48
N LEU A 66 6.74 -2.88 23.59
CA LEU A 66 8.08 -2.46 23.19
C LEU A 66 8.01 -1.40 22.09
N THR A 67 8.77 -0.32 22.26
CA THR A 67 9.00 0.66 21.19
C THR A 67 9.74 0.01 20.03
N HIS A 68 9.34 0.34 18.80
CA HIS A 68 10.01 -0.15 17.60
C HIS A 68 11.49 0.31 17.58
N PRO A 69 12.43 -0.51 17.08
CA PRO A 69 13.82 -0.09 16.91
C PRO A 69 13.96 1.08 15.92
N GLU A 70 14.83 2.06 16.19
CA GLU A 70 15.03 3.22 15.30
C GLU A 70 15.52 2.80 13.89
N ASN A 71 16.34 1.75 13.82
CA ASN A 71 16.92 1.24 12.58
C ASN A 71 15.98 0.35 11.76
N MET A 72 14.73 0.19 12.20
CA MET A 72 13.72 -0.58 11.48
C MET A 72 13.24 0.15 10.23
N TRP A 73 13.08 1.47 10.30
CA TRP A 73 12.56 2.28 9.20
C TRP A 73 13.60 2.41 8.08
N THR A 74 13.36 1.72 6.97
CA THR A 74 14.30 1.69 5.83
C THR A 74 13.99 2.71 4.74
N ARG A 75 12.73 3.15 4.62
CA ARG A 75 12.32 4.10 3.57
C ARG A 75 12.49 5.53 4.05
N THR A 76 11.72 5.93 5.04
CA THR A 76 11.68 7.33 5.49
C THR A 76 12.83 7.69 6.42
N VAL A 77 13.29 8.93 6.34
CA VAL A 77 14.14 9.55 7.37
C VAL A 77 13.31 9.74 8.64
N ASP A 78 13.95 9.64 9.80
CA ASP A 78 13.31 9.99 11.06
C ASP A 78 12.82 11.45 11.02
N PRO A 79 11.54 11.75 11.31
CA PRO A 79 11.03 13.13 11.38
C PRO A 79 11.91 14.08 12.20
N MET A 80 12.56 13.58 13.25
CA MET A 80 13.47 14.37 14.09
C MET A 80 14.80 14.71 13.40
N LYS A 81 15.22 13.89 12.44
CA LYS A 81 16.45 14.04 11.63
C LYS A 81 16.17 14.58 10.22
N ALA A 82 14.90 14.79 9.87
CA ALA A 82 14.48 15.35 8.59
C ALA A 82 14.88 16.84 8.47
N PRO A 83 15.08 17.36 7.24
CA PRO A 83 15.51 18.74 7.00
C PRO A 83 14.65 19.79 7.72
N ASP A 84 15.28 20.88 8.16
CA ASP A 84 14.63 22.04 8.76
C ASP A 84 14.01 23.01 7.73
N GLU A 85 14.11 22.67 6.44
CA GLU A 85 13.46 23.42 5.35
C GLU A 85 12.23 22.65 4.84
N PRO A 86 11.05 23.28 4.72
CA PRO A 86 9.85 22.62 4.20
C PRO A 86 9.90 22.48 2.67
N ALA A 87 9.48 21.32 2.16
CA ALA A 87 9.27 21.14 0.72
C ALA A 87 7.85 21.53 0.32
N LYS A 88 7.72 22.53 -0.56
CA LYS A 88 6.44 22.95 -1.14
C LYS A 88 6.27 22.34 -2.52
N PHE A 89 5.09 21.80 -2.78
CA PHE A 89 4.77 21.19 -4.06
C PHE A 89 3.27 21.28 -4.34
N THR A 90 2.88 21.13 -5.60
CA THR A 90 1.47 21.15 -6.02
C THR A 90 1.14 19.86 -6.73
N ILE A 91 0.06 19.19 -6.34
CA ILE A 91 -0.45 17.99 -7.01
C ILE A 91 -1.69 18.37 -7.81
N HIS A 92 -1.73 18.01 -9.09
CA HIS A 92 -2.87 18.21 -9.96
C HIS A 92 -3.61 16.90 -10.18
N PHE A 93 -4.93 16.98 -10.17
CA PHE A 93 -5.82 15.84 -10.29
C PHE A 93 -6.75 16.01 -11.49
N GLU A 94 -7.02 14.90 -12.16
CA GLU A 94 -8.12 14.74 -13.11
C GLU A 94 -8.88 13.47 -12.73
N LYS A 95 -10.18 13.58 -12.52
CA LYS A 95 -11.10 12.51 -12.10
C LYS A 95 -10.60 11.75 -10.87
N GLY A 96 -10.08 12.49 -9.89
CA GLY A 96 -9.51 11.94 -8.66
C GLY A 96 -8.12 11.31 -8.83
N ILE A 97 -7.54 11.30 -10.03
CA ILE A 97 -6.24 10.69 -10.31
C ILE A 97 -5.15 11.77 -10.41
N PRO A 98 -4.01 11.64 -9.70
CA PRO A 98 -2.88 12.54 -9.89
C PRO A 98 -2.32 12.47 -11.32
N VAL A 99 -2.30 13.60 -12.03
CA VAL A 99 -1.82 13.69 -13.42
C VAL A 99 -0.53 14.49 -13.59
N LYS A 100 -0.21 15.34 -12.60
CA LYS A 100 0.99 16.19 -12.62
C LYS A 100 1.38 16.61 -11.20
N VAL A 101 2.68 16.68 -10.91
CA VAL A 101 3.24 17.26 -9.68
C VAL A 101 4.24 18.36 -10.03
N GLU A 102 4.11 19.52 -9.41
CA GLU A 102 5.00 20.67 -9.55
C GLU A 102 5.83 20.84 -8.27
N ILE A 103 7.16 20.89 -8.38
CA ILE A 103 8.10 20.98 -7.26
C ILE A 103 9.13 22.07 -7.61
N GLY A 104 8.92 23.30 -7.15
CA GLY A 104 9.66 24.46 -7.64
C GLY A 104 9.51 24.60 -9.16
N ASP A 105 10.63 24.66 -9.88
CA ASP A 105 10.65 24.74 -11.36
C ASP A 105 10.50 23.38 -12.05
N LYS A 106 10.51 22.27 -11.28
CA LYS A 106 10.41 20.92 -11.83
C LYS A 106 8.94 20.50 -11.98
N VAL A 107 8.59 20.00 -13.16
CA VAL A 107 7.29 19.39 -13.43
C VAL A 107 7.46 17.89 -13.67
N VAL A 108 6.70 17.07 -12.95
CA VAL A 108 6.69 15.61 -13.07
C VAL A 108 5.32 15.16 -13.58
N THR A 109 5.32 14.35 -14.65
CA THR A 109 4.13 13.76 -15.25
C THR A 109 4.31 12.25 -15.41
N GLY A 110 3.20 11.54 -15.61
CA GLY A 110 3.18 10.07 -15.70
C GLY A 110 3.00 9.42 -14.32
N SER A 111 2.10 8.44 -14.25
CA SER A 111 1.63 7.87 -12.97
C SER A 111 2.77 7.31 -12.10
N LEU A 112 3.69 6.55 -12.69
CA LEU A 112 4.82 5.97 -11.99
C LEU A 112 5.81 7.03 -11.47
N GLU A 113 6.14 8.01 -12.30
CA GLU A 113 7.14 9.04 -11.95
C GLU A 113 6.57 10.04 -10.93
N ILE A 114 5.27 10.36 -11.03
CA ILE A 114 4.54 11.08 -9.99
C ILE A 114 4.64 10.33 -8.67
N PHE A 115 4.33 9.02 -8.67
CA PHE A 115 4.36 8.23 -7.45
C PHE A 115 5.76 8.15 -6.83
N LYS A 116 6.81 7.97 -7.64
CA LYS A 116 8.21 8.01 -7.19
C LYS A 116 8.58 9.38 -6.63
N ALA A 117 8.14 10.47 -7.25
CA ALA A 117 8.41 11.82 -6.76
C ALA A 117 7.75 12.07 -5.39
N LEU A 118 6.51 11.63 -5.20
CA LEU A 118 5.83 11.72 -3.90
C LEU A 118 6.50 10.83 -2.84
N ASN A 119 6.92 9.61 -3.22
CA ASN A 119 7.70 8.75 -2.35
C ASN A 119 8.99 9.45 -1.91
N GLU A 120 9.73 10.08 -2.83
CA GLU A 120 10.97 10.78 -2.51
C GLU A 120 10.77 11.97 -1.57
N ILE A 121 9.73 12.78 -1.79
CA ILE A 121 9.39 13.89 -0.89
C ILE A 121 9.09 13.35 0.51
N GLY A 122 8.21 12.35 0.62
CA GLY A 122 7.87 11.77 1.92
C GLY A 122 9.07 11.10 2.58
N ARG A 123 9.94 10.45 1.79
CA ARG A 123 11.19 9.83 2.24
C ARG A 123 12.08 10.83 2.97
N VAL A 124 12.36 11.96 2.33
CA VAL A 124 13.28 13.00 2.83
C VAL A 124 12.70 13.69 4.07
N HIS A 125 11.39 13.94 4.09
CA HIS A 125 10.74 14.68 5.17
C HIS A 125 10.17 13.79 6.29
N GLY A 126 10.31 12.46 6.20
CA GLY A 126 9.87 11.53 7.24
C GLY A 126 8.36 11.27 7.29
N VAL A 127 7.64 11.50 6.20
CA VAL A 127 6.17 11.39 6.13
C VAL A 127 5.75 9.93 5.91
N GLY A 128 4.69 9.48 6.60
CA GLY A 128 4.01 8.23 6.28
C GLY A 128 4.40 7.01 7.12
N ARG A 129 5.02 7.21 8.28
CA ARG A 129 5.22 6.16 9.29
C ARG A 129 3.96 5.96 10.12
N ILE A 130 3.58 4.71 10.35
CA ILE A 130 2.51 4.35 11.28
C ILE A 130 2.84 3.03 12.01
N ASP A 131 2.54 2.96 13.30
CA ASP A 131 2.66 1.75 14.14
C ASP A 131 1.26 1.44 14.70
N ILE A 132 0.69 0.31 14.31
CA ILE A 132 -0.70 -0.06 14.62
C ILE A 132 -0.82 -1.52 15.03
N VAL A 133 -1.90 -1.83 15.74
CA VAL A 133 -2.41 -3.19 15.88
C VAL A 133 -3.64 -3.34 14.99
N GLU A 134 -3.57 -4.25 14.03
CA GLU A 134 -4.64 -4.56 13.11
C GLU A 134 -5.27 -5.92 13.39
N SER A 135 -6.46 -6.15 12.83
CA SER A 135 -7.14 -7.44 12.88
C SER A 135 -7.04 -8.10 11.52
N ARG A 136 -6.43 -9.29 11.46
CA ARG A 136 -6.28 -10.08 10.24
C ARG A 136 -7.58 -10.76 9.86
N PHE A 137 -7.74 -11.04 8.57
CA PHE A 137 -8.89 -11.78 8.04
C PHE A 137 -9.16 -13.13 8.75
N ILE A 138 -8.10 -13.83 9.17
CA ILE A 138 -8.20 -15.12 9.89
C ILE A 138 -8.57 -14.97 11.38
N GLY A 139 -8.86 -13.75 11.86
CA GLY A 139 -9.33 -13.49 13.22
C GLY A 139 -8.25 -13.23 14.27
N LEU A 140 -6.97 -13.19 13.87
CA LEU A 140 -5.86 -12.86 14.76
C LEU A 140 -5.58 -11.35 14.79
N LYS A 141 -5.02 -10.86 15.88
CA LYS A 141 -4.45 -9.51 15.94
C LYS A 141 -2.98 -9.55 15.58
N SER A 142 -2.50 -8.51 14.90
CA SER A 142 -1.10 -8.37 14.51
C SER A 142 -0.67 -6.93 14.74
N ARG A 143 0.47 -6.74 15.39
CA ARG A 143 1.14 -5.44 15.37
C ARG A 143 1.96 -5.33 14.09
N GLY A 144 1.81 -4.20 13.39
CA GLY A 144 2.50 -3.91 12.14
C GLY A 144 2.94 -2.46 12.11
N CYS A 145 4.17 -2.25 11.65
CA CYS A 145 4.71 -0.93 11.36
C CYS A 145 4.76 -0.75 9.85
N TYR A 146 4.26 0.37 9.33
CA TYR A 146 4.17 0.62 7.90
C TYR A 146 4.79 1.97 7.52
N ASP A 147 5.50 1.97 6.41
CA ASP A 147 6.13 3.15 5.82
C ASP A 147 5.56 3.39 4.42
N THR A 148 4.69 4.40 4.28
CA THR A 148 3.88 4.70 3.09
C THR A 148 3.99 6.17 2.65
N PRO A 149 5.18 6.67 2.28
CA PRO A 149 5.42 8.10 2.08
C PRO A 149 4.55 8.70 0.96
N GLY A 150 4.62 8.15 -0.25
CA GLY A 150 3.91 8.70 -1.40
C GLY A 150 2.40 8.54 -1.31
N LEU A 151 1.91 7.40 -0.77
CA LEU A 151 0.47 7.18 -0.58
C LEU A 151 -0.11 8.07 0.50
N THR A 152 0.63 8.32 1.60
CA THR A 152 0.19 9.25 2.65
C THR A 152 0.00 10.64 2.09
N ILE A 153 0.98 11.16 1.34
CA ILE A 153 0.88 12.49 0.71
C ILE A 153 -0.26 12.53 -0.32
N ALA A 154 -0.33 11.55 -1.22
CA ALA A 154 -1.36 11.50 -2.25
C ALA A 154 -2.78 11.45 -1.65
N ARG A 155 -2.97 10.69 -0.57
CA ARG A 155 -4.26 10.58 0.11
C ARG A 155 -4.66 11.88 0.80
N LEU A 156 -3.74 12.55 1.49
CA LEU A 156 -4.04 13.83 2.15
C LEU A 156 -4.45 14.89 1.11
N ALA A 157 -3.72 15.00 0.01
CA ALA A 157 -4.06 15.92 -1.07
C ALA A 157 -5.41 15.57 -1.74
N HIS A 158 -5.68 14.28 -1.95
CA HIS A 158 -6.93 13.83 -2.54
C HIS A 158 -8.15 14.15 -1.65
N ILE A 159 -8.06 13.87 -0.35
CA ILE A 159 -9.12 14.19 0.63
C ILE A 159 -9.39 15.71 0.72
N ASP A 160 -8.34 16.53 0.62
CA ASP A 160 -8.47 17.99 0.59
C ASP A 160 -9.26 18.44 -0.65
N LEU A 161 -8.86 17.95 -1.83
CA LEU A 161 -9.55 18.27 -3.08
C LEU A 161 -11.01 17.82 -3.08
N GLU A 162 -11.28 16.59 -2.65
CA GLU A 162 -12.64 16.08 -2.53
C GLU A 162 -13.51 16.98 -1.65
N GLY A 163 -12.95 17.54 -0.58
CA GLY A 163 -13.68 18.44 0.28
C GLY A 163 -14.07 19.77 -0.34
N LEU A 164 -13.35 20.18 -1.38
CA LEU A 164 -13.67 21.38 -2.13
C LEU A 164 -14.71 21.11 -3.23
N VAL A 165 -14.59 19.98 -3.94
CA VAL A 165 -15.30 19.76 -5.22
C VAL A 165 -16.40 18.71 -5.18
N MET A 166 -16.38 17.78 -4.22
CA MET A 166 -17.39 16.71 -4.13
C MET A 166 -18.65 17.22 -3.40
N ASP A 167 -19.83 16.83 -3.91
CA ASP A 167 -21.07 17.08 -3.18
C ASP A 167 -21.04 16.47 -1.77
N SER A 168 -21.50 17.25 -0.78
CA SER A 168 -21.44 16.86 0.64
C SER A 168 -22.19 15.56 0.98
N LYS A 169 -23.29 15.26 0.29
CA LYS A 169 -24.07 14.03 0.53
C LYS A 169 -23.42 12.83 -0.12
N VAL A 170 -22.88 13.00 -1.33
CA VAL A 170 -22.07 11.96 -1.99
C VAL A 170 -20.83 11.64 -1.17
N ARG A 171 -20.11 12.67 -0.68
CA ARG A 171 -18.93 12.48 0.19
C ARG A 171 -19.28 11.72 1.46
N SER A 172 -20.38 12.09 2.13
CA SER A 172 -20.84 11.39 3.34
C SER A 172 -21.14 9.90 3.09
N LEU A 173 -21.71 9.55 1.93
CA LEU A 173 -21.93 8.15 1.56
C LEU A 173 -20.61 7.42 1.28
N CYS A 174 -19.67 8.09 0.61
CA CYS A 174 -18.35 7.53 0.34
C CYS A 174 -17.60 7.21 1.65
N ASP A 175 -17.53 8.18 2.56
CA ASP A 175 -16.80 8.05 3.82
C ASP A 175 -17.41 7.00 4.76
N ARG A 176 -18.74 6.88 4.79
CA ARG A 176 -19.44 5.97 5.70
C ARG A 176 -19.49 4.53 5.22
N PHE A 177 -19.53 4.32 3.91
CA PHE A 177 -19.81 3.00 3.33
C PHE A 177 -18.75 2.61 2.31
N VAL A 178 -18.59 3.40 1.25
CA VAL A 178 -17.79 3.00 0.09
C VAL A 178 -16.32 2.79 0.48
N THR A 179 -15.70 3.78 1.13
CA THR A 179 -14.29 3.74 1.52
C THR A 179 -13.98 2.60 2.48
N TYR A 180 -14.86 2.36 3.46
CA TYR A 180 -14.68 1.31 4.46
C TYR A 180 -14.80 -0.09 3.85
N GLU A 181 -15.90 -0.36 3.14
CA GLU A 181 -16.13 -1.66 2.51
C GLU A 181 -15.12 -1.97 1.41
N TRP A 182 -14.67 -0.93 0.69
CA TRP A 182 -13.60 -1.04 -0.28
C TRP A 182 -12.29 -1.50 0.38
N SER A 183 -11.92 -0.85 1.49
CA SER A 183 -10.71 -1.19 2.25
C SER A 183 -10.77 -2.62 2.79
N GLN A 184 -11.95 -3.08 3.24
CA GLN A 184 -12.17 -4.47 3.66
C GLN A 184 -12.01 -5.46 2.50
N CYS A 185 -12.53 -5.13 1.31
CA CYS A 185 -12.36 -5.97 0.13
C CYS A 185 -10.88 -6.12 -0.25
N LEU A 186 -10.11 -5.01 -0.21
CA LEU A 186 -8.67 -5.04 -0.48
C LEU A 186 -7.91 -5.85 0.58
N HIS A 187 -8.15 -5.60 1.86
CA HIS A 187 -7.47 -6.31 2.96
C HIS A 187 -7.73 -7.82 2.93
N ASN A 188 -8.96 -8.23 2.59
CA ASN A 188 -9.37 -9.63 2.56
C ASN A 188 -9.00 -10.35 1.25
N GLY A 189 -8.21 -9.72 0.37
CA GLY A 189 -7.74 -10.34 -0.86
C GLY A 189 -8.84 -10.55 -1.91
N LYS A 190 -9.94 -9.77 -1.86
CA LYS A 190 -11.01 -9.80 -2.87
C LYS A 190 -10.65 -9.03 -4.16
N LEU A 191 -9.37 -8.69 -4.32
CA LEU A 191 -8.83 -8.01 -5.49
C LEU A 191 -8.23 -9.02 -6.46
N PHE A 192 -8.60 -8.93 -7.73
CA PHE A 192 -7.79 -9.48 -8.82
C PHE A 192 -7.59 -8.41 -9.89
N LEU A 193 -6.34 -8.05 -10.16
CA LEU A 193 -5.96 -7.16 -11.26
C LEU A 193 -5.94 -7.96 -12.57
N CYS A 194 -7.09 -8.14 -13.21
CA CYS A 194 -7.11 -8.53 -14.64
C CYS A 194 -6.91 -7.31 -15.54
N GLY A 195 -5.84 -6.54 -15.31
CA GLY A 195 -5.57 -5.27 -16.01
C GLY A 195 -4.34 -5.25 -16.92
N LEU A 196 -3.49 -6.29 -16.86
CA LEU A 196 -2.17 -6.27 -17.54
C LEU A 196 -2.19 -6.72 -19.01
N PHE A 197 -3.35 -7.08 -19.59
CA PHE A 197 -3.44 -7.42 -21.01
C PHE A 197 -3.95 -6.25 -21.85
N GLY A 198 -3.09 -5.24 -22.05
CA GLY A 198 -3.32 -4.07 -22.90
C GLY A 198 -3.46 -4.35 -24.40
N TYR A 199 -3.49 -5.61 -24.84
CA TYR A 199 -3.56 -6.01 -26.26
C TYR A 199 -4.59 -7.10 -26.55
N ALA A 200 -5.63 -7.22 -25.73
CA ALA A 200 -6.69 -8.18 -25.99
C ALA A 200 -7.98 -7.49 -26.47
N SER A 201 -8.48 -8.01 -27.59
CA SER A 201 -9.77 -7.73 -28.25
C SER A 201 -10.91 -7.33 -27.31
N LEU A 202 -11.87 -6.57 -27.83
CA LEU A 202 -13.12 -6.15 -27.17
C LEU A 202 -13.82 -7.28 -26.36
N VAL A 203 -13.62 -8.53 -26.78
CA VAL A 203 -14.14 -9.74 -26.12
C VAL A 203 -13.43 -10.04 -24.79
N LEU A 204 -12.12 -9.81 -24.70
CA LEU A 204 -11.38 -9.98 -23.45
C LEU A 204 -11.69 -8.85 -22.47
N LYS A 205 -12.03 -7.64 -22.93
CA LYS A 205 -12.53 -6.57 -22.04
C LYS A 205 -13.87 -6.91 -21.39
N PHE A 206 -14.69 -7.74 -22.04
CA PHE A 206 -15.95 -8.23 -21.45
C PHE A 206 -15.70 -9.36 -20.43
N LEU A 207 -14.66 -10.17 -20.64
CA LEU A 207 -14.27 -11.26 -19.73
C LEU A 207 -13.33 -10.83 -18.59
N ALA A 208 -12.57 -9.74 -18.76
CA ALA A 208 -11.65 -9.18 -17.78
C ALA A 208 -12.32 -8.20 -16.80
N ARG A 209 -13.63 -7.98 -16.93
CA ARG A 209 -14.45 -7.23 -15.96
C ARG A 209 -14.73 -7.99 -14.66
N HIS A 210 -14.20 -9.20 -14.51
CA HIS A 210 -14.35 -9.94 -13.26
C HIS A 210 -13.36 -9.42 -12.22
N ASP A 211 -13.74 -8.31 -11.59
CA ASP A 211 -13.60 -8.26 -10.14
C ASP A 211 -14.25 -9.52 -9.60
N PHE A 212 -13.47 -10.45 -9.07
CA PHE A 212 -13.98 -11.78 -8.70
C PHE A 212 -15.07 -11.73 -7.63
N SER A 213 -15.22 -10.62 -6.92
CA SER A 213 -16.28 -10.41 -5.94
C SER A 213 -17.26 -9.33 -6.42
N PRO A 214 -18.53 -9.66 -6.72
CA PRO A 214 -19.55 -8.70 -7.16
C PRO A 214 -19.72 -7.49 -6.23
N GLU A 215 -19.50 -7.67 -4.93
CA GLU A 215 -19.52 -6.58 -3.96
C GLU A 215 -18.44 -5.52 -4.24
N ARG A 216 -17.25 -5.94 -4.71
CA ARG A 216 -16.18 -5.02 -5.09
C ARG A 216 -16.56 -4.27 -6.37
N GLU A 217 -17.08 -4.95 -7.40
CA GLU A 217 -17.49 -4.29 -8.65
C GLU A 217 -18.51 -3.16 -8.38
N PHE A 218 -19.50 -3.43 -7.52
CA PHE A 218 -20.47 -2.42 -7.08
C PHE A 218 -19.81 -1.20 -6.40
N LEU A 219 -18.86 -1.44 -5.50
CA LEU A 219 -18.14 -0.38 -4.81
C LEU A 219 -17.22 0.40 -5.77
N GLN A 220 -16.58 -0.28 -6.73
CA GLN A 220 -15.69 0.34 -7.74
C GLN A 220 -16.46 1.34 -8.59
N HIS A 221 -17.63 0.96 -9.09
CA HIS A 221 -18.47 1.86 -9.87
C HIS A 221 -18.98 3.06 -9.06
N SER A 222 -19.25 2.86 -7.77
CA SER A 222 -19.62 3.94 -6.85
C SER A 222 -18.46 4.93 -6.66
N LEU A 223 -17.23 4.44 -6.52
CA LEU A 223 -16.01 5.26 -6.47
C LEU A 223 -15.78 6.01 -7.79
N GLU A 224 -15.79 5.33 -8.93
CA GLU A 224 -15.60 5.97 -10.24
C GLU A 224 -16.62 7.09 -10.49
N PHE A 225 -17.88 6.86 -10.10
CA PHE A 225 -18.91 7.88 -10.20
C PHE A 225 -18.62 9.09 -9.30
N SER A 226 -18.21 8.88 -8.05
CA SER A 226 -17.93 9.99 -7.12
C SER A 226 -16.74 10.84 -7.56
N GLN A 227 -15.75 10.23 -8.24
CA GLN A 227 -14.53 10.91 -8.66
C GLN A 227 -14.66 11.74 -9.95
N ARG A 228 -15.77 11.65 -10.69
CA ARG A 228 -15.91 12.22 -12.05
C ARG A 228 -15.72 13.74 -12.16
N GLN A 229 -15.83 14.47 -11.05
CA GLN A 229 -15.65 15.94 -10.98
C GLN A 229 -14.51 16.34 -10.03
N VAL A 230 -13.72 15.37 -9.58
CA VAL A 230 -12.60 15.61 -8.67
C VAL A 230 -11.38 16.05 -9.49
N ASP A 231 -11.50 17.24 -10.07
CA ASP A 231 -10.51 17.91 -10.89
C ASP A 231 -9.99 19.13 -10.17
N GLY A 232 -8.68 19.35 -10.19
CA GLY A 232 -8.12 20.54 -9.58
C GLY A 232 -6.66 20.40 -9.24
N LYS A 233 -6.21 21.22 -8.29
CA LYS A 233 -4.85 21.18 -7.77
C LYS A 233 -4.85 21.47 -6.28
N VAL A 234 -3.93 20.86 -5.56
CA VAL A 234 -3.75 21.03 -4.13
C VAL A 234 -2.31 21.45 -3.86
N HIS A 235 -2.16 22.51 -3.09
CA HIS A 235 -0.88 23.02 -2.65
C HIS A 235 -0.52 22.36 -1.32
N MET A 236 0.60 21.64 -1.31
CA MET A 236 1.03 20.80 -0.19
C MET A 236 2.38 21.27 0.36
N MET A 237 2.67 20.92 1.61
CA MET A 237 3.95 21.21 2.24
C MET A 237 4.38 20.05 3.13
N ALA A 238 5.48 19.39 2.78
CA ALA A 238 6.08 18.35 3.61
C ALA A 238 7.11 18.94 4.60
N PHE A 239 6.95 18.63 5.89
CA PHE A 239 7.84 19.10 6.94
C PHE A 239 7.83 18.19 8.17
N LYS A 240 8.97 17.58 8.49
CA LYS A 240 9.22 16.77 9.70
C LYS A 240 8.05 15.83 10.06
N GLY A 241 7.72 14.92 9.15
CA GLY A 241 6.66 13.92 9.30
C GLY A 241 5.26 14.39 8.89
N ASN A 242 5.05 15.68 8.70
CA ASN A 242 3.78 16.26 8.25
C ASN A 242 3.79 16.49 6.74
N ALA A 243 2.62 16.47 6.12
CA ALA A 243 2.39 16.79 4.70
C ALA A 243 1.07 17.53 4.50
#